data_AF-A0A972LV15-F1
#
_entry.id   AF-A0A972LV15-F1
#
_cell.length_a   1.000
_cell.length_b   1.000
_cell.length_c   1.000
_cell.angle_alpha   90.00
_cell.angle_beta   90.00
_cell.angle_gamma   90.00
#
_symmetry.space_group_name_H-M   'P 1'
#
loop_
_entity.id
_entity.type
_entity.pdbx_description
1 polymer ?
#
loop_
_entity_poly.entity_id
_entity_poly.type
_entity_poly.pdbx_seq_one_letter_code
_entity_poly.pdbx_strand_id
1 'polypeptide(L)'
;MNLSRFFRTQEVGIRGFLDGAIRPQRETKASVFTPWNDGSYVVVDLPEALWVNNNNKRELLYLAHTHVPTMWDRQNVVLRKLEWTQPDEHALEIVRQLPNNISFGAKIISHSDRIQMELWIKNGTDAPLTGLSSQNCLMLKGAPDFSQRTN
;
A
#
# COMPACT_ATOMS: atom_id res chain seq x y z
N MET A 1 -22.94 13.80 5.94
CA MET A 1 -21.89 12.79 6.21
C MET A 1 -20.55 13.50 6.09
N ASN A 2 -19.69 13.46 7.11
CA ASN A 2 -18.48 14.28 7.15
C ASN A 2 -17.32 13.55 6.43
N LEU A 3 -16.81 14.11 5.32
CA LEU A 3 -15.79 13.49 4.45
C LEU A 3 -14.38 13.48 5.08
N SER A 4 -14.11 14.34 6.06
CA SER A 4 -12.81 14.38 6.78
C SER A 4 -12.57 13.16 7.68
N ARG A 5 -13.52 12.22 7.71
CA ARG A 5 -13.53 11.06 8.60
C ARG A 5 -12.95 9.78 7.99
N PHE A 6 -12.70 9.77 6.68
CA PHE A 6 -12.29 8.56 5.96
C PHE A 6 -10.81 8.23 6.10
N PHE A 7 -9.95 9.24 6.32
CA PHE A 7 -8.51 9.04 6.46
C PHE A 7 -8.00 9.52 7.79
N ARG A 8 -7.10 8.73 8.35
CA ARG A 8 -6.14 9.19 9.35
C ARG A 8 -4.76 8.75 8.90
N THR A 9 -3.97 9.70 8.39
CA THR A 9 -2.50 9.57 8.38
C THR A 9 -2.04 9.64 9.83
N GLN A 10 -1.30 8.63 10.25
CA GLN A 10 -1.05 8.40 11.67
C GLN A 10 0.20 9.14 12.15
N GLU A 11 0.07 10.30 12.80
CA GLU A 11 1.22 10.87 13.52
C GLU A 11 1.63 10.00 14.73
N VAL A 12 0.74 9.14 15.25
CA VAL A 12 1.04 8.24 16.38
C VAL A 12 0.17 6.99 16.27
N GLY A 13 0.80 5.82 16.06
CA GLY A 13 0.26 4.48 16.37
C GLY A 13 -0.86 3.93 15.46
N ILE A 14 -0.58 2.79 14.83
CA ILE A 14 -1.60 1.97 14.13
C ILE A 14 -2.50 1.33 15.19
N ARG A 15 -3.79 1.69 15.26
CA ARG A 15 -4.79 0.83 15.93
C ARG A 15 -5.06 -0.37 15.00
N GLY A 16 -4.82 -1.59 15.48
CA GLY A 16 -5.24 -2.82 14.77
C GLY A 16 -4.19 -3.82 14.36
N PHE A 17 -2.92 -3.58 14.69
CA PHE A 17 -1.87 -4.56 14.41
C PHE A 17 -1.96 -5.73 15.38
N LEU A 18 -2.12 -6.95 14.86
CA LEU A 18 -2.13 -8.20 15.63
C LEU A 18 -1.12 -9.17 15.05
N ASP A 19 -0.55 -10.02 15.93
CA ASP A 19 0.51 -11.01 15.64
C ASP A 19 0.25 -11.76 14.33
N GLY A 20 1.17 -11.59 13.37
CA GLY A 20 1.08 -12.17 12.02
C GLY A 20 1.74 -11.29 10.94
N ALA A 21 1.81 -9.98 11.18
CA ALA A 21 2.54 -9.08 10.31
C ALA A 21 4.03 -9.04 10.69
N ILE A 22 4.80 -9.89 10.02
CA ILE A 22 6.25 -9.96 10.19
C ILE A 22 6.89 -8.71 9.57
N ARG A 23 7.33 -7.78 10.42
CA ARG A 23 8.14 -6.59 10.09
C ARG A 23 7.51 -5.70 9.00
N PRO A 24 6.33 -5.10 9.25
CA PRO A 24 5.65 -4.21 8.31
C PRO A 24 6.41 -2.91 8.07
N GLN A 25 6.28 -2.38 6.86
CA GLN A 25 6.59 -0.98 6.59
C GLN A 25 5.28 -0.19 6.53
N ARG A 26 5.24 0.99 7.18
CA ARG A 26 4.05 1.86 7.32
C ARG A 26 3.64 2.50 6.00
N GLU A 27 4.60 2.67 5.11
CA GLU A 27 4.64 3.63 4.01
C GLU A 27 3.50 3.48 3.00
N THR A 28 3.05 2.25 2.79
CA THR A 28 1.96 1.92 1.84
C THR A 28 0.69 1.49 2.55
N LYS A 29 0.62 1.63 3.89
CA LYS A 29 -0.51 1.19 4.69
C LYS A 29 -1.38 2.36 5.11
N ALA A 30 -2.69 2.22 4.96
CA ALA A 30 -3.67 3.22 5.36
C ALA A 30 -4.85 2.57 6.10
N SER A 31 -5.33 3.22 7.15
CA SER A 31 -6.59 2.84 7.79
C SER A 31 -7.72 3.60 7.11
N VAL A 32 -8.71 2.85 6.62
CA VAL A 32 -9.95 3.40 6.04
C VAL A 32 -11.09 3.08 6.97
N PHE A 33 -11.75 4.12 7.47
CA PHE A 33 -12.88 3.97 8.39
C PHE A 33 -14.18 3.71 7.63
N THR A 34 -15.00 2.82 8.17
CA THR A 34 -16.31 2.54 7.57
C THR A 34 -17.25 3.72 7.76
N PRO A 35 -18.12 4.03 6.77
CA PRO A 35 -19.07 5.13 6.90
C PRO A 35 -20.19 4.90 7.92
N TRP A 36 -20.40 3.66 8.39
CA TRP A 36 -21.52 3.26 9.24
C TRP A 36 -21.15 2.95 10.70
N ASN A 37 -19.86 2.77 11.02
CA ASN A 37 -19.40 2.51 12.38
C ASN A 37 -18.05 3.20 12.65
N ASP A 38 -18.05 4.13 13.61
CA ASP A 38 -16.93 5.00 13.94
C ASP A 38 -15.72 4.28 14.55
N GLY A 39 -15.91 3.06 15.05
CA GLY A 39 -14.85 2.19 15.55
C GLY A 39 -14.32 1.22 14.50
N SER A 40 -15.01 1.07 13.37
CA SER A 40 -14.70 0.06 12.36
C SER A 40 -13.82 0.60 11.24
N TYR A 41 -12.79 -0.16 10.90
CA TYR A 41 -11.83 0.19 9.85
C TYR A 41 -11.27 -1.04 9.14
N VAL A 42 -10.80 -0.81 7.93
CA VAL A 42 -10.02 -1.75 7.14
C VAL A 42 -8.61 -1.19 7.00
N VAL A 43 -7.59 -2.04 7.13
CA VAL A 43 -6.22 -1.64 6.78
C VAL A 43 -5.97 -2.02 5.33
N VAL A 44 -5.70 -1.01 4.51
CA VAL A 44 -5.31 -1.14 3.11
C VAL A 44 -3.79 -1.16 3.02
N ASP A 45 -3.24 -2.02 2.16
CA ASP A 45 -1.84 -2.02 1.75
C ASP A 45 -1.74 -1.85 0.23
N LEU A 46 -1.28 -0.68 -0.22
CA LEU A 46 -1.36 -0.23 -1.61
C LEU A 46 -0.05 0.44 -2.08
N PRO A 47 0.79 -0.27 -2.86
CA PRO A 47 0.79 -1.72 -3.08
C PRO A 47 1.43 -2.48 -1.91
N GLU A 48 1.00 -3.72 -1.67
CA GLU A 48 1.74 -4.65 -0.80
C GLU A 48 2.97 -5.22 -1.52
N ALA A 49 2.80 -5.65 -2.77
CA ALA A 49 3.87 -6.20 -3.58
C ALA A 49 3.76 -5.80 -5.05
N LEU A 50 4.91 -5.52 -5.67
CA LEU A 50 5.03 -5.32 -7.12
C LEU A 50 6.04 -6.31 -7.69
N TRP A 51 5.63 -7.00 -8.75
CA TRP A 51 6.44 -8.00 -9.46
C TRP A 51 6.71 -7.56 -10.89
N VAL A 52 7.89 -7.93 -11.37
CA VAL A 52 8.34 -7.71 -12.76
C VAL A 52 9.14 -8.92 -13.24
N ASN A 53 9.31 -9.04 -14.55
CA ASN A 53 10.33 -9.92 -15.12
C ASN A 53 11.63 -9.15 -15.32
N ASN A 54 12.73 -9.74 -14.89
CA ASN A 54 14.09 -9.28 -15.17
C ASN A 54 14.90 -10.46 -15.71
N ASN A 55 15.47 -10.33 -16.91
CA ASN A 55 16.22 -11.41 -17.59
C ASN A 55 15.47 -12.77 -17.58
N ASN A 56 14.19 -12.75 -17.98
CA ASN A 56 13.28 -13.90 -18.01
C ASN A 56 13.03 -14.58 -16.65
N LYS A 57 13.33 -13.93 -15.53
CA LYS A 57 13.00 -14.38 -14.17
C LYS A 57 12.02 -13.44 -13.51
N ARG A 58 11.05 -14.00 -12.79
CA ARG A 58 10.12 -13.21 -11.97
C ARG A 58 10.86 -12.70 -10.73
N GLU A 59 10.91 -11.39 -10.58
CA GLU A 59 11.57 -10.67 -9.50
C GLU A 59 10.56 -9.82 -8.73
N LEU A 60 10.82 -9.68 -7.42
CA LEU A 60 10.03 -8.84 -6.54
C LEU A 60 10.63 -7.43 -6.56
N LEU A 61 9.97 -6.52 -7.26
CA LEU A 61 10.40 -5.13 -7.43
C LEU A 61 10.20 -4.32 -6.15
N TYR A 62 9.12 -4.56 -5.44
CA TYR A 62 8.81 -3.87 -4.18
C TYR A 62 7.98 -4.76 -3.27
N LEU A 63 8.17 -4.60 -1.96
CA LEU A 63 7.45 -5.32 -0.92
C LEU A 63 7.28 -4.44 0.32
N ALA A 64 6.05 -4.34 0.84
CA ALA A 64 5.68 -3.52 1.98
C ALA A 64 5.97 -4.16 3.36
N HIS A 65 6.77 -5.22 3.38
CA HIS A 65 7.24 -5.93 4.58
C HIS A 65 8.59 -6.58 4.30
N THR A 66 9.38 -6.89 5.32
CA THR A 66 10.79 -7.30 5.12
C THR A 66 11.04 -8.81 5.15
N HIS A 67 10.00 -9.65 5.16
CA HIS A 67 10.17 -11.10 5.33
C HIS A 67 10.51 -11.89 4.05
N VAL A 68 10.34 -11.31 2.86
CA VAL A 68 10.82 -11.89 1.58
C VAL A 68 11.82 -10.92 0.94
N PRO A 69 13.00 -11.39 0.49
CA PRO A 69 13.98 -10.52 -0.18
C PRO A 69 13.46 -10.06 -1.55
N THR A 70 13.49 -8.75 -1.75
CA THR A 70 13.30 -8.08 -3.04
C THR A 70 14.58 -8.15 -3.88
N MET A 71 14.50 -7.70 -5.14
CA MET A 71 15.70 -7.55 -5.97
C MET A 71 16.73 -6.56 -5.38
N TRP A 72 16.28 -5.61 -4.56
CA TRP A 72 17.14 -4.62 -3.91
C TRP A 72 17.93 -5.22 -2.75
N ASP A 73 17.28 -6.07 -1.94
CA ASP A 73 17.95 -6.78 -0.85
C ASP A 73 19.09 -7.66 -1.38
N ARG A 74 18.86 -8.35 -2.52
CA ARG A 74 19.88 -9.16 -3.19
C ARG A 74 21.06 -8.34 -3.74
N GLN A 75 20.83 -7.06 -4.01
CA GLN A 75 21.85 -6.10 -4.47
C GLN A 75 22.49 -5.32 -3.31
N ASN A 76 22.12 -5.63 -2.05
CA ASN A 76 22.52 -4.87 -0.86
C ASN A 76 22.12 -3.39 -0.93
N VAL A 77 21.00 -3.08 -1.59
CA VAL A 77 20.45 -1.72 -1.70
C VAL A 77 19.31 -1.55 -0.69
N VAL A 78 19.53 -0.67 0.28
CA VAL A 78 18.49 -0.30 1.26
C VAL A 78 17.63 0.82 0.67
N LEU A 79 16.34 0.51 0.45
CA LEU A 79 15.39 1.53 0.04
C LEU A 79 15.09 2.49 1.19
N ARG A 80 15.18 3.80 0.94
CA ARG A 80 14.79 4.83 1.93
C ARG A 80 13.34 4.64 2.33
N LYS A 81 13.05 4.81 3.63
CA LYS A 81 11.68 4.85 4.11
C LYS A 81 10.93 6.08 3.60
N LEU A 82 9.66 5.90 3.29
CA LEU A 82 8.73 6.94 2.85
C LEU A 82 7.53 6.99 3.78
N GLU A 83 6.73 8.05 3.65
CA GLU A 83 5.44 8.17 4.31
C GLU A 83 4.42 8.73 3.31
N TRP A 84 3.15 8.41 3.52
CA TRP A 84 2.06 9.08 2.83
C TRP A 84 2.15 10.59 3.01
N THR A 85 2.02 11.32 1.91
CA THR A 85 1.68 12.74 1.93
C THR A 85 0.17 12.89 1.93
N GLN A 86 -0.31 14.01 2.46
CA GLN A 86 -1.72 14.35 2.49
C GLN A 86 -1.92 15.66 1.72
N PRO A 87 -2.10 15.59 0.38
CA PRO A 87 -2.24 16.79 -0.45
C PRO A 87 -3.52 17.58 -0.14
N ASP A 88 -4.56 16.93 0.37
CA ASP A 88 -5.79 17.55 0.88
C ASP A 88 -6.43 16.67 1.98
N GLU A 89 -7.50 17.17 2.63
CA GLU A 89 -8.19 16.47 3.73
C GLU A 89 -8.77 15.08 3.34
N HIS A 90 -8.90 14.79 2.05
CA HIS A 90 -9.58 13.62 1.49
C HIS A 90 -8.67 12.83 0.55
N ALA A 91 -7.36 13.02 0.61
CA ALA A 91 -6.43 12.31 -0.24
C ALA A 91 -5.15 11.93 0.49
N LEU A 92 -4.71 10.69 0.29
CA LEU A 92 -3.38 10.20 0.62
C LEU A 92 -2.62 9.91 -0.66
N GLU A 93 -1.37 10.33 -0.74
CA GLU A 93 -0.53 10.09 -1.91
C GLU A 93 0.88 9.64 -1.52
N ILE A 94 1.45 8.71 -2.27
CA ILE A 94 2.85 8.30 -2.12
C ILE A 94 3.46 8.07 -3.49
N VAL A 95 4.70 8.50 -3.65
CA VAL A 95 5.50 8.25 -4.86
C VAL A 95 6.86 7.71 -4.45
N ARG A 96 7.24 6.56 -5.02
CA ARG A 96 8.55 5.95 -4.85
C ARG A 96 9.29 5.96 -6.18
N GLN A 97 10.46 6.59 -6.16
CA GLN A 97 11.49 6.41 -7.19
C GLN A 97 12.41 5.26 -6.77
N LEU A 98 12.61 4.29 -7.66
CA LEU A 98 13.49 3.15 -7.44
C LEU A 98 14.88 3.39 -8.06
N PRO A 99 15.93 2.72 -7.57
CA PRO A 99 17.29 2.91 -8.08
C PRO A 99 17.50 2.63 -9.58
N ASN A 100 16.61 1.86 -10.21
CA ASN A 100 16.65 1.54 -11.64
C ASN A 100 15.78 2.47 -12.50
N ASN A 101 15.43 3.68 -12.02
CA ASN A 101 14.58 4.66 -12.71
C ASN A 101 13.12 4.24 -12.92
N ILE A 102 12.68 3.09 -12.41
CA ILE A 102 11.25 2.79 -12.31
C ILE A 102 10.67 3.63 -11.17
N SER A 103 9.49 4.20 -11.38
CA SER A 103 8.70 4.78 -10.30
C SER A 103 7.35 4.13 -10.20
N PHE A 104 6.80 4.13 -9.00
CA PHE A 104 5.39 3.84 -8.79
C PHE A 104 4.83 4.82 -7.78
N GLY A 105 3.51 4.93 -7.78
CA GLY A 105 2.82 5.70 -6.78
C GLY A 105 1.43 5.15 -6.54
N ALA A 106 0.88 5.53 -5.41
CA ALA A 106 -0.47 5.19 -5.03
C ALA A 106 -1.18 6.43 -4.52
N LYS A 107 -2.48 6.48 -4.76
CA LYS A 107 -3.36 7.52 -4.24
C LYS A 107 -4.63 6.89 -3.69
N ILE A 108 -5.05 7.33 -2.50
CA ILE A 108 -6.32 6.93 -1.91
C ILE A 108 -7.15 8.18 -1.73
N ILE A 109 -8.35 8.23 -2.33
CA ILE A 109 -9.27 9.37 -2.28
C ILE A 109 -10.56 8.92 -1.61
N SER A 110 -11.07 9.73 -0.68
CA SER A 110 -12.33 9.45 0.00
C SER A 110 -13.46 10.18 -0.68
N HIS A 111 -14.55 9.45 -0.86
CA HIS A 111 -15.84 9.97 -1.27
C HIS A 111 -16.87 9.66 -0.18
N SER A 112 -18.08 10.17 -0.34
CA SER A 112 -19.15 9.97 0.66
C SER A 112 -19.57 8.51 0.82
N ASP A 113 -19.40 7.71 -0.22
CA ASP A 113 -19.93 6.35 -0.35
C ASP A 113 -18.85 5.29 -0.65
N ARG A 114 -17.62 5.71 -0.94
CA ARG A 114 -16.52 4.82 -1.34
C ARG A 114 -15.15 5.43 -1.05
N ILE A 115 -14.13 4.60 -1.12
CA ILE A 115 -12.77 5.04 -1.40
C ILE A 115 -12.43 4.72 -2.86
N GLN A 116 -11.66 5.58 -3.49
CA GLN A 116 -11.00 5.30 -4.75
C GLN A 116 -9.52 5.03 -4.46
N MET A 117 -8.99 3.93 -5.02
CA MET A 117 -7.59 3.56 -4.90
C MET A 117 -6.97 3.56 -6.30
N GLU A 118 -5.95 4.37 -6.49
CA GLU A 118 -5.14 4.42 -7.69
C GLU A 118 -3.75 3.83 -7.39
N LEU A 119 -3.25 3.00 -8.29
CA LEU A 119 -1.89 2.50 -8.29
C LEU A 119 -1.35 2.64 -9.71
N TRP A 120 -0.21 3.30 -9.85
CA TRP A 120 0.45 3.48 -11.14
C TRP A 120 1.92 3.07 -11.06
N ILE A 121 2.47 2.69 -12.21
CA ILE A 121 3.89 2.43 -12.39
C ILE A 121 4.35 3.13 -13.68
N LYS A 122 5.53 3.75 -13.62
CA LYS A 122 6.20 4.40 -14.74
C LYS A 122 7.52 3.70 -14.99
N ASN A 123 7.68 3.17 -16.19
CA ASN A 123 8.94 2.62 -16.65
C ASN A 123 9.86 3.75 -17.11
N GLY A 124 10.95 4.00 -16.38
CA GLY A 124 12.02 4.93 -16.76
C GLY A 124 13.27 4.24 -17.29
N THR A 125 13.20 2.95 -17.63
CA THR A 125 14.31 2.19 -18.23
C THR A 125 14.23 2.20 -19.76
N ASP A 126 15.33 1.82 -20.41
CA ASP A 126 15.41 1.68 -21.88
C ASP A 126 14.80 0.37 -22.41
N ALA A 127 14.40 -0.53 -21.51
CA ALA A 127 13.83 -1.84 -21.86
C ALA A 127 12.32 -1.89 -21.52
N PRO A 128 11.52 -2.68 -22.25
CA PRO A 128 10.12 -2.90 -21.89
C PRO A 128 9.98 -3.53 -20.49
N LEU A 129 9.09 -2.98 -19.67
CA LEU A 129 8.71 -3.61 -18.41
C LEU A 129 7.71 -4.74 -18.70
N THR A 130 8.06 -5.97 -18.36
CA THR A 130 7.23 -7.16 -18.64
C THR A 130 6.93 -7.93 -17.36
N GLY A 131 5.94 -8.83 -17.41
CA GLY A 131 5.55 -9.65 -16.25
C GLY A 131 5.01 -8.83 -15.07
N LEU A 132 4.44 -7.66 -15.34
CA LEU A 132 3.91 -6.77 -14.30
C LEU A 132 2.76 -7.45 -13.55
N SER A 133 2.86 -7.48 -12.23
CA SER A 133 1.76 -7.92 -11.36
C SER A 133 1.83 -7.17 -10.04
N SER A 134 0.67 -6.72 -9.55
CA SER A 134 0.53 -6.07 -8.25
C SER A 134 -0.29 -6.94 -7.31
N GLN A 135 0.09 -6.97 -6.05
CA GLN A 135 -0.73 -7.46 -4.95
C GLN A 135 -1.08 -6.28 -4.05
N ASN A 136 -2.36 -6.15 -3.76
CA ASN A 136 -2.89 -5.21 -2.80
C ASN A 136 -3.61 -6.01 -1.72
N CYS A 137 -3.52 -5.57 -0.47
CA CYS A 137 -4.10 -6.30 0.65
C CYS A 137 -5.11 -5.44 1.40
N LEU A 138 -6.18 -6.09 1.88
CA LEU A 138 -7.16 -5.48 2.77
C LEU A 138 -7.31 -6.37 4.01
N MET A 139 -6.90 -5.86 5.17
CA MET A 139 -7.10 -6.52 6.44
C MET A 139 -8.41 -6.03 7.07
N LEU A 140 -9.43 -6.91 7.05
CA LEU A 140 -10.78 -6.62 7.53
C LEU A 140 -10.96 -6.79 9.04
N LYS A 141 -9.87 -7.05 9.79
CA LYS A 141 -9.94 -7.37 11.24
C LYS A 141 -10.55 -6.26 12.09
N GLY A 142 -10.44 -5.00 11.65
CA GLY A 142 -11.08 -3.85 12.30
C GLY A 142 -12.54 -3.65 11.90
N ALA A 143 -13.13 -4.49 11.03
CA ALA A 143 -14.47 -4.34 10.50
C ALA A 143 -15.28 -5.64 10.70
N PRO A 144 -15.80 -5.87 11.92
CA PRO A 144 -16.40 -7.14 12.33
C PRO A 144 -17.62 -7.55 11.48
N ASP A 145 -18.32 -6.60 10.87
CA ASP A 145 -19.45 -6.86 9.98
C ASP A 145 -19.07 -7.71 8.75
N PHE A 146 -17.78 -7.75 8.38
CA PHE A 146 -17.29 -8.64 7.31
C PHE A 146 -17.03 -10.08 7.77
N SER A 147 -17.07 -10.36 9.08
CA SER A 147 -16.79 -11.70 9.63
C SER A 147 -17.84 -12.76 9.26
N GLN A 148 -19.03 -12.32 8.83
CA GLN A 148 -20.13 -13.20 8.43
C GLN A 148 -20.05 -13.65 6.97
N ARG A 149 -19.08 -13.15 6.19
CA ARG A 149 -18.94 -13.53 4.78
C ARG A 149 -18.12 -14.82 4.67
N THR A 150 -18.73 -15.87 4.13
CA THR A 150 -18.04 -17.08 3.66
C THR A 150 -17.80 -16.95 2.15
N ASN A 151 -16.65 -17.42 1.67
CA ASN A 151 -16.29 -17.44 0.24
C ASN A 151 -17.21 -18.35 -0.58
#